data_AF-A0A1P8WRD7-F1
#
_entry.id   AF-A0A1P8WRD7-F1
#
_cell.length_a   1.000
_cell.length_b   1.000
_cell.length_c   1.000
_cell.angle_alpha   90.00
_cell.angle_beta   90.00
_cell.angle_gamma   90.00
#
_symmetry.space_group_name_H-M   'P 1'
#
loop_
_entity.id
_entity.type
_entity.pdbx_description
1 polymer ?
#
loop_
_entity_poly.entity_id
_entity_poly.type
_entity_poly.pdbx_seq_one_letter_code
_entity_poly.pdbx_strand_id
1 'polypeptide(L)'
;MAIDYEELRQLPAIDKHRIMEFLREELESSCQSITDLISEEDWRRAKESMAEMDAHPERSLTEEQMWAEVDRLRAERLKQRG
;
A
#
# COMPACT_ATOMS: atom_id res chain seq x y z
N MET A 1 -5.47 -12.82 20.22
CA MET A 1 -5.53 -13.68 19.02
C MET A 1 -4.58 -13.10 18.00
N ALA A 2 -3.72 -13.91 17.40
CA ALA A 2 -2.88 -13.46 16.29
C ALA A 2 -3.71 -13.49 15.01
N ILE A 3 -3.59 -12.47 14.17
CA ILE A 3 -4.20 -12.46 12.83
C ILE A 3 -3.33 -13.37 11.94
N ASP A 4 -3.93 -14.34 11.27
CA ASP A 4 -3.26 -15.19 10.30
C ASP A 4 -3.18 -14.48 8.94
N TYR A 5 -1.96 -14.14 8.53
CA TYR A 5 -1.71 -13.44 7.27
C TYR A 5 -1.82 -14.33 6.04
N GLU A 6 -1.62 -15.65 6.17
CA GLU A 6 -1.77 -16.55 5.03
C GLU A 6 -3.24 -16.77 4.69
N GLU A 7 -4.10 -16.83 5.70
CA GLU A 7 -5.54 -16.89 5.50
C GLU A 7 -6.05 -15.62 4.77
N LEU A 8 -5.60 -14.44 5.20
CA LEU A 8 -5.93 -13.17 4.53
C LEU A 8 -5.48 -13.12 3.07
N ARG A 9 -4.34 -13.73 2.72
CA ARG A 9 -3.86 -13.78 1.33
C ARG A 9 -4.69 -14.68 0.45
N GLN A 10 -5.31 -15.72 0.99
CA GLN A 10 -6.14 -16.65 0.22
C GLN A 10 -7.56 -16.12 -0.03
N LEU A 11 -7.96 -15.02 0.62
CA LEU A 11 -9.28 -14.43 0.44
C LEU A 11 -9.51 -13.90 -0.99
N PRO A 12 -10.74 -14.01 -1.51
CA PRO A 12 -11.16 -13.33 -2.72
C PRO A 12 -10.93 -11.81 -2.64
N ALA A 13 -10.66 -11.17 -3.79
CA ALA A 13 -10.38 -9.74 -3.85
C ALA A 13 -11.50 -8.87 -3.24
N ILE A 14 -12.76 -9.29 -3.41
CA ILE A 14 -13.92 -8.57 -2.86
C ILE A 14 -13.92 -8.57 -1.32
N ASP A 15 -13.49 -9.67 -0.70
CA ASP A 15 -13.47 -9.80 0.75
C ASP A 15 -12.25 -9.08 1.35
N LYS A 16 -11.11 -9.08 0.66
CA LYS A 16 -9.96 -8.22 1.00
C LYS A 16 -10.34 -6.74 0.97
N HIS A 17 -11.08 -6.32 -0.05
CA HIS A 17 -11.55 -4.94 -0.16
C HIS A 17 -12.49 -4.58 1.01
N ARG A 18 -13.44 -5.44 1.36
CA ARG A 18 -14.32 -5.24 2.52
C ARG A 18 -13.55 -5.14 3.84
N ILE A 19 -12.54 -5.99 4.03
CA ILE A 19 -11.68 -5.93 5.22
C ILE A 19 -10.92 -4.60 5.26
N MET A 20 -10.40 -4.13 4.12
CA MET A 20 -9.74 -2.83 4.05
C MET A 20 -10.68 -1.67 4.37
N GLU A 21 -11.90 -1.67 3.83
CA GLU A 21 -12.91 -0.63 4.11
C GLU A 21 -13.28 -0.61 5.59
N PHE A 22 -13.53 -1.79 6.18
CA PHE A 22 -13.82 -1.93 7.61
C PHE A 22 -12.65 -1.43 8.48
N LEU A 23 -11.42 -1.84 8.16
CA LEU A 23 -10.24 -1.37 8.89
C LEU A 23 -10.05 0.14 8.73
N ARG A 24 -10.37 0.70 7.57
CA ARG A 24 -10.33 2.16 7.35
C ARG A 24 -11.37 2.88 8.22
N GLU A 25 -12.60 2.40 8.25
CA GLU A 25 -13.69 2.97 9.08
C GLU A 25 -13.39 2.83 10.58
N GLU A 26 -12.87 1.68 11.01
CA GLU A 26 -12.40 1.46 12.38
C GLU A 26 -11.24 2.40 12.73
N LEU A 27 -10.26 2.58 11.83
CA LEU A 27 -9.15 3.52 12.04
C LEU A 27 -9.64 4.98 12.11
N GLU A 28 -10.59 5.35 11.26
CA GLU A 28 -11.21 6.70 11.26
C GLU A 28 -12.03 6.96 12.53
N SER A 29 -12.64 5.93 13.12
CA SER A 29 -13.51 6.06 14.30
C SER A 29 -12.80 5.84 15.65
N SER A 30 -11.74 5.05 15.71
CA SER A 30 -11.23 4.52 16.99
C SER A 30 -10.05 5.26 17.61
N CYS A 31 -9.12 5.87 16.86
CA CYS A 31 -8.04 6.68 17.44
C CYS A 31 -7.21 7.36 16.35
N GLN A 32 -6.90 8.65 16.54
CA GLN A 32 -5.69 9.31 16.04
C GLN A 32 -5.44 9.17 14.52
N SER A 33 -6.00 10.13 13.77
CA SER A 33 -5.87 10.33 12.31
C SER A 33 -4.67 9.64 11.68
N ILE A 34 -4.86 8.97 10.53
CA ILE A 34 -3.80 8.41 9.67
C ILE A 34 -2.61 9.38 9.46
N THR A 35 -2.84 10.68 9.61
CA THR A 35 -1.81 11.74 9.64
C THR A 35 -0.77 11.62 10.75
N ASP A 36 -1.01 10.82 11.79
CA ASP A 36 -0.06 10.59 12.89
C ASP A 36 0.82 9.36 12.65
N LEU A 37 0.40 8.42 11.79
CA LEU A 37 1.18 7.25 11.35
C LEU A 37 2.00 7.52 10.08
N ILE A 38 1.52 8.44 9.24
CA ILE A 38 2.19 8.92 8.05
C ILE A 38 2.29 10.43 8.21
N SER A 39 3.49 10.99 8.27
CA SER A 39 3.71 12.44 8.30
C SER A 39 2.81 13.10 7.24
N GLU A 40 2.17 14.23 7.57
CA GLU A 40 1.36 14.99 6.60
C GLU A 40 2.11 15.21 5.28
N GLU A 41 3.43 15.35 5.34
CA GLU A 41 4.29 15.47 4.17
C GLU A 41 4.32 14.20 3.30
N ASP A 42 4.45 13.02 3.91
CA ASP A 42 4.47 11.75 3.19
C ASP A 42 3.09 11.43 2.61
N TRP A 43 2.02 11.79 3.33
CA TRP A 43 0.65 11.65 2.84
C TRP A 43 0.38 12.58 1.65
N ARG A 44 0.85 13.82 1.72
CA ARG A 44 0.77 14.78 0.62
C ARG A 44 1.53 14.30 -0.60
N ARG A 45 2.75 13.78 -0.43
CA ARG A 45 3.55 13.21 -1.53
C ARG A 45 2.87 12.02 -2.18
N ALA A 46 2.27 11.12 -1.38
CA ALA A 46 1.53 9.98 -1.92
C ALA A 46 0.33 10.44 -2.76
N LYS A 47 -0.42 11.44 -2.30
CA LYS A 47 -1.53 12.03 -3.06
C LYS A 47 -1.10 12.71 -4.35
N GLU A 48 -0.01 13.49 -4.30
CA GLU A 48 0.55 14.15 -5.49
C GLU A 48 1.01 13.10 -6.52
N SER A 49 1.68 12.04 -6.07
CA SER A 49 2.10 10.94 -6.92
C SER A 49 0.92 10.18 -7.53
N MET A 50 -0.15 9.93 -6.77
CA MET A 50 -1.36 9.29 -7.29
C MET A 50 -2.07 10.16 -8.32
N ALA A 51 -2.21 11.46 -8.04
CA ALA A 51 -2.83 12.40 -8.98
C ALA A 51 -2.02 12.53 -10.27
N GLU A 52 -0.68 12.46 -10.20
CA GLU A 52 0.18 12.45 -11.38
C GLU A 52 0.01 11.14 -12.19
N MET A 53 -0.12 9.99 -11.52
CA MET A 53 -0.39 8.71 -12.18
C MET A 53 -1.77 8.67 -12.85
N ASP A 54 -2.79 9.26 -12.20
CA ASP A 54 -4.13 9.40 -12.77
C ASP A 54 -4.15 10.36 -13.98
N ALA A 55 -3.35 11.43 -13.94
CA ALA A 55 -3.19 12.37 -15.05
C ALA A 55 -2.37 11.80 -16.21
N HIS A 56 -1.48 10.85 -15.93
CA HIS A 56 -0.57 10.21 -16.88
C HIS A 56 -0.64 8.68 -16.80
N PRO A 57 -1.79 8.07 -17.17
CA PRO A 57 -1.96 6.62 -17.11
C PRO A 57 -0.97 5.88 -18.02
N GLU A 58 -0.44 6.52 -19.07
CA GLU A 58 0.63 5.98 -19.93
C GLU A 58 1.97 5.77 -19.21
N ARG A 59 2.16 6.42 -18.07
CA ARG A 59 3.34 6.25 -17.19
C ARG A 59 3.11 5.18 -16.12
N SER A 60 1.90 4.66 -15.99
CA SER A 60 1.60 3.60 -15.04
C SER A 60 2.28 2.30 -15.48
N LEU A 61 2.94 1.64 -14.54
CA LEU A 61 3.53 0.35 -14.77
C LEU A 61 2.42 -0.70 -14.93
N THR A 62 2.60 -1.62 -15.87
CA THR A 62 1.83 -2.87 -15.88
C THR A 62 2.11 -3.64 -14.59
N GLU A 63 1.20 -4.55 -14.22
CA GLU A 63 1.35 -5.35 -13.00
C GLU A 63 2.68 -6.12 -13.01
N GLU A 64 3.08 -6.70 -14.15
CA GLU A 64 4.37 -7.40 -14.26
C GLU A 64 5.58 -6.45 -14.06
N GLN A 65 5.51 -5.23 -14.60
CA GLN A 65 6.58 -4.24 -14.45
C GLN A 65 6.68 -3.70 -13.02
N MET A 66 5.55 -3.50 -12.34
CA MET A 66 5.52 -3.11 -10.93
C MET A 66 6.17 -4.18 -10.05
N TRP A 67 5.81 -5.45 -10.23
CA TRP A 67 6.38 -6.55 -9.44
C TRP A 67 7.88 -6.74 -9.70
N ALA A 68 8.32 -6.61 -10.96
CA ALA A 68 9.74 -6.65 -11.31
C ALA A 68 10.55 -5.53 -10.61
N GLU A 69 9.97 -4.33 -10.50
CA GLU A 69 10.60 -3.20 -9.80
C GLU A 69 10.67 -3.42 -8.28
N VAL A 70 9.61 -3.98 -7.69
CA VAL A 70 9.58 -4.36 -6.27
C VAL A 70 10.68 -5.39 -5.95
N ASP A 71 10.84 -6.40 -6.81
CA ASP A 71 11.87 -7.42 -6.63
C ASP A 71 13.29 -6.85 -6.80
N ARG A 72 13.48 -5.91 -7.74
CA ARG A 72 14.74 -5.17 -7.90
C ARG A 72 15.11 -4.39 -6.64
N LEU A 73 14.17 -3.61 -6.10
CA LEU A 73 14.38 -2.80 -4.89
C LEU A 73 14.64 -3.67 -3.66
N ARG A 74 13.99 -4.85 -3.55
CA ARG A 74 14.27 -5.84 -2.51
C ARG A 74 15.70 -6.37 -2.60
N ALA A 75 16.15 -6.73 -3.81
CA ALA A 75 17.51 -7.21 -4.04
C ALA A 75 18.56 -6.13 -3.72
N GLU A 76 18.31 -4.87 -4.07
CA GLU A 76 19.19 -3.73 -3.74
C GLU A 76 19.29 -3.49 -2.23
N ARG A 77 18.17 -3.54 -1.49
CA ARG A 77 18.20 -3.47 -0.02
C ARG A 77 18.95 -4.62 0.63
N LEU A 78 18.86 -5.83 0.06
CA LEU A 78 19.59 -6.99 0.56
C LEU A 78 21.11 -6.80 0.39
N LYS A 79 21.53 -6.24 -0.74
CA LYS A 79 22.95 -5.94 -1.02
C LYS A 79 23.54 -4.84 -0.14
N GLN A 80 22.73 -3.87 0.30
CA GLN A 80 23.18 -2.79 1.20
C GLN A 80 23.29 -3.24 2.66
N ARG A 81 22.76 -4.41 3.02
CA ARG A 81 22.77 -4.98 4.37
C ARG A 81 23.84 -6.05 4.59
N GLY A 82 24.59 -6.44 3.56
CA GLY A 82 25.75 -7.34 3.63
C GLY A 82 27.05 -6.57 3.55
#